data_AF-A0A351HWU9-F1
#
_entry.id   AF-A0A351HWU9-F1
#
_cell.length_a   1.000
_cell.length_b   1.000
_cell.length_c   1.000
_cell.angle_alpha   90.00
_cell.angle_beta   90.00
_cell.angle_gamma   90.00
#
_symmetry.space_group_name_H-M   'P 1'
#
loop_
_entity.id
_entity.type
_entity.pdbx_description
1 polymer ?
#
loop_
_entity_poly.entity_id
_entity_poly.type
_entity_poly.pdbx_seq_one_letter_code
_entity_poly.pdbx_strand_id
1 'polypeptide(L)'
;MPTYHPITCTTALHELKRKTPYGWDLNIFKGCSHGCRYCYAMGTHGFSGLADFTTNISVKTNIVDVLEKQLASPNWKREIINIGGVTDSYQPA
;
A
#
# COMPACT_ATOMS: atom_id res chain seq x y z
N MET A 1 -4.16 12.41 16.45
CA MET A 1 -4.93 11.27 15.90
C MET A 1 -4.71 11.24 14.41
N PRO A 2 -4.58 10.06 13.77
CA PRO A 2 -4.47 9.97 12.33
C PRO A 2 -5.76 10.46 11.65
N THR A 3 -5.62 11.13 10.52
CA THR A 3 -6.71 11.55 9.65
C THR A 3 -6.66 10.69 8.39
N TYR A 4 -7.81 10.15 7.99
CA TYR A 4 -7.94 9.31 6.81
C TYR A 4 -8.57 10.09 5.66
N HIS A 5 -7.92 10.04 4.50
CA HIS A 5 -8.35 10.75 3.30
C HIS A 5 -8.64 9.76 2.17
N PRO A 6 -9.86 9.71 1.62
CA PRO A 6 -10.15 8.83 0.50
C PRO A 6 -9.40 9.30 -0.75
N ILE A 7 -8.76 8.36 -1.44
CA ILE A 7 -8.12 8.57 -2.74
C ILE A 7 -8.49 7.44 -3.69
N THR A 8 -8.29 7.66 -4.98
CA THR A 8 -8.38 6.61 -6.00
C THR A 8 -6.99 6.22 -6.49
N CYS A 9 -6.82 4.96 -6.90
CA CYS A 9 -5.61 4.47 -7.56
C CYS A 9 -5.90 3.96 -8.98
N THR A 10 -4.88 3.97 -9.83
CA THR A 10 -4.89 3.35 -11.16
C THR A 10 -4.30 1.93 -11.16
N THR A 11 -3.48 1.62 -10.16
CA THR A 11 -2.75 0.36 -10.02
C THR A 11 -2.91 -0.14 -8.57
N ALA A 12 -3.31 -1.40 -8.38
CA ALA A 12 -3.40 -2.03 -7.07
C ALA A 12 -2.14 -2.85 -6.74
N LEU A 13 -1.69 -3.69 -7.67
CA LEU A 13 -0.49 -4.51 -7.57
C LEU A 13 0.74 -3.77 -8.11
N HIS A 14 1.75 -3.60 -7.26
CA HIS A 14 3.04 -3.05 -7.64
C HIS A 14 4.09 -4.16 -7.74
N GLU A 15 4.78 -4.23 -8.88
CA GLU A 15 5.88 -5.18 -9.07
C GLU A 15 7.12 -4.72 -8.28
N LEU A 16 7.70 -5.64 -7.52
CA LEU A 16 8.89 -5.41 -6.73
C LEU A 16 10.15 -5.68 -7.55
N LYS A 17 11.16 -4.81 -7.37
CA LYS A 17 12.49 -5.01 -7.99
C LYS A 17 13.16 -6.32 -7.52
N ARG A 18 12.91 -6.72 -6.28
CA ARG A 18 13.35 -8.00 -5.72
C ARG A 18 12.14 -8.92 -5.65
N LYS A 19 12.24 -10.12 -6.25
CA LYS A 19 11.13 -11.08 -6.36
C LYS A 19 11.16 -12.22 -5.34
N THR A 20 11.95 -12.09 -4.28
CA THR A 20 12.10 -13.13 -3.24
C THR A 20 11.74 -12.51 -1.88
N PRO A 21 10.79 -13.07 -1.11
CA PRO A 21 10.01 -14.30 -1.37
C PRO A 21 8.78 -14.10 -2.27
N TYR A 22 8.43 -12.86 -2.64
CA TYR A 22 7.30 -12.51 -3.51
C TYR A 22 7.70 -11.40 -4.48
N GLY A 23 6.99 -11.32 -5.61
CA GLY A 23 7.25 -10.33 -6.67
C GLY A 23 6.29 -9.15 -6.68
N TRP A 24 5.21 -9.20 -5.90
CA TRP A 24 4.12 -8.23 -5.97
C TRP A 24 3.71 -7.76 -4.59
N ASP A 25 3.36 -6.47 -4.49
CA ASP A 25 2.93 -5.84 -3.25
C ASP A 25 1.60 -5.10 -3.45
N LEU A 26 0.69 -5.29 -2.50
CA LEU A 26 -0.63 -4.68 -2.45
C LEU A 26 -0.73 -3.81 -1.18
N ASN A 27 -0.93 -2.50 -1.36
CA ASN A 27 -1.07 -1.57 -0.24
C ASN A 27 -2.37 -0.77 -0.39
N ILE A 28 -3.30 -0.99 0.54
CA ILE A 28 -4.60 -0.31 0.63
C ILE A 28 -4.42 1.15 1.03
N PHE A 29 -3.49 1.38 1.95
CA PHE A 29 -3.21 2.69 2.52
C PHE A 29 -1.93 3.29 1.98
N LYS A 30 -1.89 4.62 2.01
CA LYS A 30 -0.68 5.44 1.85
C LYS A 30 -0.44 6.10 3.22
N GLY A 31 0.46 5.55 4.02
CA GLY A 31 0.75 6.01 5.38
C GLY A 31 0.38 4.94 6.41
N CYS A 32 0.79 5.11 7.66
CA CYS A 32 0.48 4.17 8.74
C CYS A 32 0.38 4.86 10.10
N SER A 33 -0.74 4.65 10.80
CA SER A 33 -1.05 5.29 12.08
C SER A 33 -0.18 4.82 13.26
N HIS A 34 0.56 3.72 13.10
CA HIS A 34 1.31 3.11 14.22
C HIS A 34 2.54 3.92 14.67
N GLY A 35 3.18 4.68 13.78
CA GLY A 35 4.33 5.51 14.16
C GLY A 35 5.55 4.76 14.70
N CYS A 36 5.81 3.54 14.23
CA CYS A 36 6.96 2.74 14.67
C CYS A 36 8.28 3.45 14.35
N ARG A 37 9.11 3.72 15.38
CA ARG A 37 10.41 4.40 15.23
C ARG A 37 11.38 3.69 14.26
N TYR A 38 11.22 2.38 14.09
CA TYR A 38 12.04 1.54 13.20
C TYR A 38 11.38 1.25 11.84
N CYS A 39 10.28 1.93 11.51
CA CYS A 39 9.53 1.64 10.29
C CYS A 39 10.33 2.00 9.03
N TYR A 40 10.74 0.98 8.28
CA TYR A 40 11.48 1.20 7.03
C TYR A 40 10.63 1.92 5.96
N ALA A 41 9.30 1.78 6.02
CA ALA A 41 8.37 2.34 5.05
C ALA A 41 8.25 3.87 5.12
N MET A 42 8.78 4.51 6.17
CA MET A 42 8.77 5.97 6.31
C MET A 42 9.46 6.67 5.13
N GLY A 43 10.52 6.06 4.57
CA GLY A 43 11.21 6.60 3.40
C GLY A 43 10.45 6.47 2.08
N THR A 44 9.33 5.72 2.05
CA THR A 44 8.56 5.48 0.82
C THR A 44 7.58 6.61 0.48
N HIS A 45 7.32 7.52 1.44
CA HIS A 45 6.35 8.60 1.29
C HIS A 45 6.89 9.92 0.71
N GLY A 46 8.13 9.92 0.21
CA GLY A 46 8.77 11.12 -0.34
C GLY A 46 9.25 12.09 0.74
N PHE A 47 9.50 13.34 0.36
CA PHE A 47 10.09 14.38 1.23
C PHE A 47 9.15 14.92 2.31
N SER A 48 7.89 14.50 2.33
CA SER A 48 6.94 14.81 3.40
C SER A 48 7.37 14.05 4.66
N GLY A 49 7.94 14.76 5.63
CA GLY A 49 8.58 14.15 6.80
C GLY A 49 7.68 13.21 7.63
N LEU A 50 8.28 12.59 8.64
CA LEU A 50 7.70 11.55 9.50
C LEU A 50 6.26 11.82 10.01
N ALA A 51 5.96 13.08 10.34
CA ALA A 51 4.65 13.48 10.84
C ALA A 51 3.56 13.20 9.79
N ASP A 52 3.82 13.47 8.51
CA ASP A 52 2.84 13.30 7.44
C ASP A 52 2.49 11.81 7.24
N PHE A 53 3.49 10.92 7.26
CA PHE A 53 3.29 9.47 7.13
C PHE A 53 2.37 8.86 8.19
N THR A 54 2.39 9.41 9.41
CA THR A 54 1.68 8.86 10.58
C THR A 54 0.36 9.56 10.87
N THR A 55 0.20 10.80 10.41
CA THR A 55 -0.98 11.63 10.71
C THR A 55 -1.90 11.84 9.52
N ASN A 56 -1.41 11.78 8.28
CA ASN A 56 -2.21 11.96 7.07
C ASN A 56 -2.17 10.68 6.23
N ILE A 57 -3.19 9.84 6.40
CA ILE A 57 -3.23 8.51 5.81
C ILE A 57 -4.23 8.52 4.66
N SER A 58 -3.78 8.15 3.46
CA SER A 58 -4.69 8.03 2.32
C SER A 58 -5.24 6.61 2.22
N VAL A 59 -6.54 6.46 1.98
CA VAL A 59 -7.23 5.17 1.78
C VAL A 59 -7.61 5.04 0.32
N LYS A 60 -7.13 4.00 -0.38
CA LYS A 60 -7.49 3.75 -1.77
C LYS A 60 -8.87 3.08 -1.85
N THR A 61 -9.92 3.88 -2.02
CA THR A 61 -11.32 3.39 -1.94
C THR A 61 -11.75 2.52 -3.12
N ASN A 62 -11.13 2.68 -4.28
CA ASN A 62 -11.41 1.88 -5.49
C ASN A 62 -10.43 0.69 -5.68
N ILE A 63 -9.63 0.34 -4.66
CA ILE A 63 -8.55 -0.64 -4.83
C ILE A 63 -9.05 -2.03 -5.18
N VAL A 64 -10.23 -2.42 -4.68
CA VAL A 64 -10.85 -3.72 -4.98
C VAL A 64 -11.15 -3.83 -6.48
N ASP A 65 -11.83 -2.84 -7.05
CA ASP A 65 -12.17 -2.83 -8.49
C ASP A 65 -10.92 -2.89 -9.38
N VAL A 66 -9.86 -2.18 -8.97
CA VAL A 66 -8.59 -2.17 -9.71
C VAL A 66 -7.87 -3.51 -9.58
N LEU A 67 -7.87 -4.10 -8.38
CA LEU A 67 -7.27 -5.41 -8.12
C LEU A 67 -7.98 -6.51 -8.92
N GLU A 68 -9.31 -6.53 -8.94
CA GLU A 68 -10.10 -7.50 -9.71
C GLU A 68 -9.75 -7.43 -11.20
N LYS A 69 -9.68 -6.21 -11.77
CA LYS A 69 -9.26 -6.02 -13.17
C LYS A 69 -7.85 -6.53 -13.44
N GLN A 70 -6.91 -6.31 -12.52
CA GLN A 70 -5.53 -6.77 -12.68
C GLN A 70 -5.42 -8.29 -12.56
N LEU A 71 -6.12 -8.91 -11.62
CA LEU A 71 -6.12 -10.37 -11.42
C LEU A 71 -6.87 -11.11 -12.54
N ALA A 72 -7.89 -10.49 -13.14
CA ALA A 72 -8.64 -11.04 -14.28
C ALA A 72 -7.88 -11.00 -15.61
N SER A 73 -6.76 -10.28 -15.68
CA SER A 73 -5.93 -10.21 -16.88
C SER A 73 -5.43 -11.61 -17.28
N PRO A 74 -5.53 -12.01 -18.56
CA PRO A 74 -4.99 -13.30 -19.03
C PRO A 74 -3.45 -13.38 -18.90
N ASN A 75 -2.78 -12.23 -18.72
CA ASN A 75 -1.35 -12.17 -18.50
C ASN A 75 -0.95 -12.41 -17.04
N TRP A 76 -1.90 -12.36 -16.09
CA TRP A 76 -1.61 -12.58 -14.67
C TRP A 76 -1.17 -14.03 -14.44
N LYS A 77 -0.01 -14.20 -13.81
CA LYS A 77 0.63 -15.52 -13.60
C LYS A 77 0.30 -16.18 -12.27
N ARG A 78 -0.66 -15.64 -11.51
CA ARG A 78 -1.05 -16.14 -10.17
C ARG A 78 0.15 -16.21 -9.22
N GLU A 79 1.04 -15.22 -9.31
CA GLU A 79 2.19 -15.08 -8.43
C GLU A 79 1.77 -14.72 -7.00
N ILE A 80 2.68 -14.94 -6.05
CA ILE A 80 2.45 -14.58 -4.64
C ILE A 80 2.41 -13.05 -4.52
N ILE A 81 1.38 -12.57 -3.82
CA ILE A 81 1.17 -11.16 -3.51
C ILE A 81 1.37 -10.97 -2.00
N ASN A 82 2.25 -10.04 -1.64
CA ASN A 82 2.33 -9.54 -0.28
C ASN A 82 1.28 -8.44 -0.06
N ILE A 83 0.67 -8.42 1.13
CA ILE A 83 -0.33 -7.43 1.51
C ILE A 83 0.24 -6.60 2.66
N GLY A 84 0.26 -5.28 2.50
CA GLY A 84 0.76 -4.37 3.52
C GLY A 84 2.28 -4.34 3.63
N GLY A 85 3.00 -4.35 2.50
CA GLY A 85 4.45 -4.23 2.52
C GLY A 85 4.92 -2.94 3.17
N VAL A 86 4.32 -1.80 2.79
CA VAL A 86 4.74 -0.46 3.25
C VAL A 86 3.71 0.24 4.13
N THR A 87 2.66 -0.47 4.51
CA THR A 87 1.60 0.04 5.38
C THR A 87 0.96 -1.08 6.19
N ASP A 88 0.28 -0.74 7.28
CA ASP A 88 -0.53 -1.69 8.01
C ASP A 88 -1.89 -1.86 7.30
N SER A 89 -2.24 -3.10 6.97
CA SER A 89 -3.49 -3.42 6.25
C SER A 89 -4.71 -3.51 7.15
N TYR A 90 -4.52 -3.55 8.47
CA TYR A 90 -5.58 -3.67 9.46
C TYR A 90 -5.92 -2.33 10.12
N GLN A 91 -5.56 -1.22 9.47
CA GLN A 91 -5.95 0.10 9.94
C GLN A 91 -7.48 0.24 9.94
N PRO A 92 -8.04 1.02 10.89
CA PRO A 92 -9.48 1.03 11.20
C PRO A 92 -10.39 1.69 10.15
N ALA A 93 -9.87 2.04 8.97
CA ALA A 93 -10.56 2.83 7.95
C ALA A 93 -11.14 1.97 6.82
#